data_AF-A0A376FB74-F1
#
_entry.id   AF-A0A376FB74-F1
#
_cell.length_a   1.000
_cell.length_b   1.000
_cell.length_c   1.000
_cell.angle_alpha   90.00
_cell.angle_beta   90.00
_cell.angle_gamma   90.00
#
_symmetry.space_group_name_H-M   'P 1'
#
loop_
_entity.id
_entity.type
_entity.pdbx_description
1 polymer ?
#
loop_
_entity_poly.entity_id
_entity_poly.type
_entity_poly.pdbx_seq_one_letter_code
_entity_poly.pdbx_strand_id
1 'polypeptide(L)'
;MLQHYSPYKVAENFNVLAALAPGRVDLGVGKAPGGLPLSTRALQQGLNQQEKGSFAEQLAQLDRWIRPEHQSHEEAVRATPLPPLPAEGFLLGASTDSALLAAGLGWHFVFAAHLNGDPELLREVVSTWRENSARDVIVAVQAIVAPDAGPGGSPGAEGRSVGR
;
A
#
# COMPACT_ATOMS: atom_id res chain seq x y z
N MET A 1 7.25 4.89 2.50
CA MET A 1 7.63 6.09 1.72
C MET A 1 7.06 7.38 2.30
N LEU A 2 5.73 7.50 2.46
CA LEU A 2 5.12 8.69 3.11
C LEU A 2 5.64 8.97 4.52
N GLN A 3 6.11 7.93 5.23
CA GLN A 3 6.79 8.11 6.51
C GLN A 3 8.08 8.91 6.46
N HIS A 4 8.66 9.16 5.29
CA HIS A 4 9.98 9.77 5.13
C HIS A 4 10.01 10.95 4.16
N TYR A 5 8.99 11.11 3.31
CA TYR A 5 8.97 12.12 2.25
C TYR A 5 7.62 12.83 2.23
N SER A 6 7.62 14.11 1.85
CA SER A 6 6.37 14.84 1.69
C SER A 6 5.48 14.20 0.60
N PRO A 7 4.15 14.21 0.77
CA PRO A 7 3.22 13.74 -0.26
C PRO A 7 3.45 14.41 -1.62
N TYR A 8 3.76 15.71 -1.61
CA TYR A 8 4.07 16.47 -2.82
C TYR A 8 5.29 15.89 -3.56
N LYS A 9 6.39 15.61 -2.85
CA LYS A 9 7.60 15.07 -3.48
C LYS A 9 7.38 13.66 -4.05
N VAL A 10 6.59 12.86 -3.34
CA VAL A 10 6.16 11.55 -3.83
C VAL A 10 5.38 11.68 -5.13
N ALA A 11 4.41 12.60 -5.20
CA ALA A 11 3.63 12.84 -6.41
C ALA A 11 4.50 13.26 -7.59
N GLU A 12 5.44 14.20 -7.41
CA GLU A 12 6.36 14.61 -8.49
C GLU A 12 7.16 13.43 -9.05
N ASN A 13 7.73 12.60 -8.18
CA ASN A 13 8.52 11.44 -8.61
C ASN A 13 7.68 10.47 -9.43
N PHE A 14 6.45 10.19 -8.99
CA PHE A 14 5.56 9.27 -9.71
C PHE A 14 4.99 9.89 -10.98
N ASN A 15 4.81 11.20 -11.03
CA ASN A 15 4.43 11.90 -12.24
C ASN A 15 5.54 11.86 -13.30
N VAL A 16 6.80 12.00 -12.91
CA VAL A 16 7.94 11.77 -13.82
C VAL A 16 7.91 10.34 -14.37
N LEU A 17 7.77 9.34 -13.49
CA LEU A 17 7.72 7.94 -13.92
C LEU A 17 6.53 7.67 -14.86
N ALA A 18 5.34 8.17 -14.53
CA ALA A 18 4.14 8.00 -15.32
C ALA A 18 4.21 8.76 -16.67
N ALA A 19 4.93 9.89 -16.73
CA ALA A 19 5.19 10.58 -17.99
C ALA A 19 6.16 9.79 -18.90
N LEU A 20 7.14 9.09 -18.30
CA LEU A 20 8.10 8.26 -19.03
C LEU A 20 7.51 6.91 -19.47
N ALA A 21 6.60 6.34 -18.69
CA ALA A 21 5.96 5.06 -18.98
C ALA A 21 4.45 5.09 -18.70
N PRO A 22 3.65 5.80 -19.52
CA PRO A 22 2.20 5.91 -19.31
C PRO A 22 1.52 4.54 -19.24
N GLY A 23 0.65 4.36 -18.24
CA GLY A 23 -0.12 3.12 -18.04
C GLY A 23 0.69 1.93 -17.52
N ARG A 24 1.93 2.16 -17.07
CA ARG A 24 2.84 1.10 -16.58
C ARG A 24 3.40 1.38 -15.19
N VAL A 25 2.86 2.36 -14.48
CA VAL A 25 3.38 2.82 -13.19
C VAL A 25 2.28 2.76 -12.14
N ASP A 26 2.51 1.94 -11.12
CA ASP A 26 1.64 1.81 -9.96
C ASP A 26 2.28 2.50 -8.75
N LEU A 27 1.50 3.34 -8.06
CA LEU A 27 1.93 4.01 -6.83
C LEU A 27 1.52 3.19 -5.61
N GLY A 28 2.42 2.32 -5.16
CA GLY A 28 2.25 1.54 -3.92
C GLY A 28 2.64 2.33 -2.66
N VAL A 29 1.73 2.43 -1.70
CA VAL A 29 1.97 3.10 -0.41
C VAL A 29 1.61 2.19 0.74
N GLY A 30 2.52 2.05 1.72
CA GLY A 30 2.26 1.35 2.98
C GLY A 30 2.53 2.23 4.20
N LYS A 31 1.90 1.90 5.33
CA LYS A 31 2.03 2.65 6.60
C LYS A 31 3.39 2.44 7.27
N ALA A 32 3.98 1.25 7.12
CA ALA A 32 5.25 0.90 7.74
C ALA A 32 6.42 1.72 7.16
N PRO A 33 7.44 2.08 7.97
CA PRO A 33 8.60 2.84 7.50
C PRO A 33 9.49 2.05 6.52
N GLY A 34 9.42 0.71 6.49
CA GLY A 34 10.03 -0.10 5.43
C GLY A 34 11.57 -0.10 5.42
N GLY A 35 12.23 -0.10 6.59
CA GLY A 35 13.68 -0.14 6.70
C GLY A 35 14.17 -0.25 8.15
N LEU A 36 15.47 -0.44 8.33
CA LEU A 36 16.11 -0.52 9.65
C LEU A 36 16.08 0.84 10.38
N PRO A 37 16.24 0.86 11.72
CA PRO A 37 16.19 2.10 12.50
C PRO A 37 17.20 3.16 12.06
N LEU A 38 18.42 2.75 11.67
CA LEU A 38 19.47 3.69 11.22
C LEU A 38 19.10 4.38 9.89
N SER A 39 18.60 3.62 8.92
CA SER A 39 18.12 4.17 7.65
C SER A 39 16.91 5.08 7.86
N THR A 40 15.99 4.70 8.75
CA THR A 40 14.86 5.55 9.13
C THR A 40 15.32 6.87 9.71
N ARG A 41 16.30 6.86 10.63
CA ARG A 41 16.85 8.08 11.22
C ARG A 41 17.51 8.98 10.16
N ALA A 42 18.29 8.41 9.25
CA ALA A 42 18.94 9.17 8.18
C ALA A 42 17.91 9.83 7.24
N LEU A 43 16.86 9.10 6.88
CA LEU A 43 15.79 9.62 6.01
C LEU A 43 14.92 10.68 6.70
N GLN A 44 14.73 10.57 8.01
CA GLN A 44 13.94 11.51 8.79
C GLN A 44 14.73 12.68 9.35
N GLN A 45 16.01 12.81 9.00
CA GLN A 45 16.84 13.93 9.42
C GLN A 45 16.25 15.25 8.89
N GLY A 46 15.95 16.18 9.80
CA GLY A 46 15.36 17.48 9.46
C GLY A 46 13.84 17.45 9.23
N LEU A 47 13.16 16.31 9.39
CA LEU A 47 11.70 16.26 9.38
C LEU A 47 11.12 16.72 10.72
N ASN A 48 10.17 17.66 10.64
CA ASN A 48 9.36 18.05 11.78
C ASN A 48 8.19 17.05 11.95
N GLN A 49 8.24 16.23 13.00
CA GLN A 49 7.22 15.18 13.23
C GLN A 49 5.86 15.78 13.58
N GLN A 50 5.81 16.98 14.16
CA GLN A 50 4.58 17.66 14.53
C GLN A 50 3.81 18.16 13.30
N GLU A 51 4.50 18.54 12.24
CA GLU A 51 3.89 19.05 11.00
C GLU A 51 3.49 17.94 10.01
N LYS A 52 4.01 16.72 10.21
CA LYS A 52 3.84 15.59 9.29
C LYS A 52 2.39 15.10 9.18
N GLY A 53 1.60 15.29 10.24
CA GLY A 53 0.24 14.77 10.35
C GLY A 53 0.15 13.25 10.38
N SER A 54 -1.07 12.73 10.44
CA SER A 54 -1.37 11.31 10.36
C SER A 54 -1.12 10.74 8.98
N PHE A 55 -0.97 9.41 8.90
CA PHE A 55 -0.83 8.72 7.62
C PHE A 55 -2.04 8.92 6.69
N ALA A 56 -3.26 8.96 7.25
CA ALA A 56 -4.47 9.19 6.47
C ALA A 56 -4.48 10.59 5.83
N GLU A 57 -4.06 11.61 6.58
CA GLU A 57 -3.94 12.98 6.05
C GLU A 57 -2.87 13.08 4.96
N GLN A 58 -1.73 12.40 5.13
CA GLN A 58 -0.66 12.36 4.12
C GLN A 58 -1.12 11.64 2.85
N LEU A 59 -1.86 10.53 2.98
CA LEU A 59 -2.38 9.78 1.84
C LEU A 59 -3.45 10.59 1.09
N ALA A 60 -4.35 11.26 1.81
CA ALA A 60 -5.34 12.15 1.20
C ALA A 60 -4.68 13.35 0.50
N GLN A 61 -3.61 13.90 1.07
CA GLN A 61 -2.80 14.92 0.38
C GLN A 61 -2.17 14.37 -0.89
N LEU A 62 -1.60 13.16 -0.84
CA LEU A 62 -0.98 12.53 -2.00
C LEU A 62 -1.99 12.31 -3.14
N ASP A 63 -3.18 11.80 -2.82
CA ASP A 63 -4.25 11.60 -3.79
C ASP A 63 -4.61 12.91 -4.53
N ARG A 64 -4.73 14.01 -3.78
CA ARG A 64 -4.97 15.35 -4.37
C ARG A 64 -3.83 15.83 -5.26
N TRP A 65 -2.59 15.46 -4.97
CA TRP A 65 -1.44 15.85 -5.80
C TRP A 65 -1.37 15.07 -7.11
N ILE A 66 -1.75 13.80 -7.11
CA ILE A 66 -1.70 12.91 -8.29
C ILE A 66 -2.91 13.11 -9.20
N ARG A 67 -4.07 13.52 -8.66
CA ARG A 67 -5.29 13.74 -9.43
C ARG A 67 -5.44 15.23 -9.81
N PRO A 68 -5.04 15.64 -11.04
CA PRO A 68 -5.01 17.05 -11.43
C PRO A 68 -6.40 17.71 -11.44
N GLU A 69 -7.46 16.92 -11.59
CA GLU A 69 -8.87 17.34 -11.59
C GLU A 69 -9.35 17.90 -10.24
N HIS A 70 -8.58 17.72 -9.16
CA HIS A 70 -8.89 18.30 -7.84
C HIS A 70 -8.18 19.64 -7.56
N GLN A 71 -7.45 20.21 -8.53
CA GLN A 71 -6.68 21.45 -8.34
C GLN A 71 -7.31 22.61 -9.13
N SER A 72 -7.70 23.69 -8.45
CA SER A 72 -8.25 24.91 -9.08
C SER A 72 -7.22 25.69 -9.90
N HIS A 73 -7.72 26.57 -10.77
CA HIS A 73 -7.00 27.21 -11.88
C HIS A 73 -5.82 28.13 -11.49
N GLU A 74 -4.86 28.17 -12.43
CA GLU A 74 -3.80 29.14 -12.76
C GLU A 74 -2.76 29.64 -11.72
N GLU A 75 -2.94 29.49 -10.41
CA GLU A 75 -1.91 29.92 -9.42
C GLU A 75 -1.58 28.89 -8.32
N ALA A 76 -2.21 27.71 -8.34
CA ALA A 76 -1.91 26.66 -7.37
C ALA A 76 -0.61 25.92 -7.73
N VAL A 77 0.24 25.67 -6.72
CA VAL A 77 1.39 24.75 -6.82
C VAL A 77 0.90 23.41 -7.38
N ARG A 78 1.63 22.81 -8.32
CA ARG A 78 1.29 21.51 -8.92
C ARG A 78 2.49 20.58 -8.87
N ALA A 79 2.25 19.30 -8.59
CA ALA A 79 3.28 18.27 -8.72
C ALA A 79 3.56 18.04 -10.22
N THR A 80 4.61 18.67 -10.74
CA THR A 80 4.95 18.58 -12.17
C THR A 80 6.03 17.51 -12.43
N PRO A 81 6.10 16.92 -13.63
CA PRO A 81 5.25 17.14 -14.82
C PRO A 81 3.81 16.64 -14.62
N LEU A 82 2.89 16.99 -15.52
CA LEU A 82 1.55 16.42 -15.53
C LEU A 82 1.50 15.29 -16.57
N PRO A 83 1.49 14.01 -16.16
CA PRO A 83 1.47 12.91 -17.09
C PRO A 83 0.11 12.81 -17.80
N PRO A 84 0.05 12.30 -19.04
CA PRO A 84 -1.22 12.09 -19.74
C PRO A 84 -2.10 11.05 -19.02
N LEU A 85 -1.49 10.10 -18.30
CA LEU A 85 -2.16 9.14 -17.44
C LEU A 85 -1.40 9.09 -16.11
N PRO A 86 -2.00 9.54 -14.99
CA PRO A 86 -1.36 9.45 -13.67
C PRO A 86 -1.21 8.00 -13.21
N ALA A 87 -0.27 7.77 -12.30
CA ALA A 87 -0.09 6.45 -11.69
C ALA A 87 -1.33 6.03 -10.87
N GLU A 88 -1.71 4.76 -10.96
CA GLU A 88 -2.81 4.22 -10.16
C GLU A 88 -2.36 4.03 -8.70
N GLY A 89 -3.20 4.45 -7.76
CA GLY A 89 -2.89 4.37 -6.33
C GLY A 89 -3.22 2.99 -5.75
N PHE A 90 -2.25 2.37 -5.07
CA PHE A 90 -2.40 1.11 -4.32
C PHE A 90 -2.04 1.33 -2.86
N LEU A 91 -2.98 1.09 -1.95
CA LEU A 91 -2.72 1.09 -0.52
C LEU A 91 -2.41 -0.33 -0.03
N LEU A 92 -1.20 -0.50 0.50
CA LEU A 92 -0.72 -1.74 1.10
C LEU A 92 -1.02 -1.71 2.60
N GLY A 93 -1.85 -2.63 3.07
CA GLY A 93 -2.30 -2.69 4.46
C GLY A 93 -2.53 -4.10 4.98
N ALA A 94 -2.73 -4.21 6.29
CA ALA A 94 -2.95 -5.49 6.98
C ALA A 94 -4.13 -5.42 7.97
N SER A 95 -5.06 -4.47 7.77
CA SER A 95 -6.19 -4.22 8.67
C SER A 95 -7.44 -3.75 7.91
N THR A 96 -8.60 -3.85 8.56
CA THR A 96 -9.89 -3.35 8.08
C THR A 96 -9.86 -1.83 7.90
N ASP A 97 -9.26 -1.09 8.84
CA ASP A 97 -9.04 0.35 8.72
C ASP A 97 -8.32 0.75 7.43
N SER A 98 -7.32 -0.05 7.02
CA SER A 98 -6.58 0.21 5.78
C SER A 98 -7.45 -0.04 4.55
N ALA A 99 -8.31 -1.06 4.58
CA ALA A 99 -9.26 -1.34 3.50
C ALA A 99 -10.28 -0.20 3.36
N LEU A 100 -10.84 0.28 4.48
CA LEU A 100 -11.78 1.40 4.48
C LEU A 100 -11.13 2.70 3.99
N LEU A 101 -9.89 2.97 4.41
CA LEU A 101 -9.14 4.14 3.95
C LEU A 101 -8.88 4.11 2.43
N ALA A 102 -8.49 2.95 1.89
CA ALA A 102 -8.31 2.78 0.44
C ALA A 102 -9.63 3.00 -0.32
N ALA A 103 -10.72 2.39 0.18
CA ALA A 103 -12.03 2.47 -0.44
C ALA A 103 -12.55 3.92 -0.47
N GLY A 104 -12.41 4.65 0.64
CA GLY A 104 -12.83 6.05 0.75
C GLY A 104 -12.10 7.01 -0.21
N LEU A 105 -10.88 6.68 -0.62
CA LEU A 105 -10.11 7.44 -1.61
C LEU A 105 -10.26 6.89 -3.04
N GLY A 106 -10.97 5.78 -3.24
CA GLY A 106 -11.10 5.11 -4.53
C GLY A 106 -9.80 4.46 -5.03
N TRP A 107 -8.84 4.18 -4.13
CA TRP A 107 -7.58 3.51 -4.43
C TRP A 107 -7.78 2.00 -4.56
N HIS A 108 -6.81 1.28 -5.13
CA HIS A 108 -6.73 -0.17 -5.00
C HIS A 108 -6.23 -0.56 -3.61
N PHE A 109 -6.62 -1.75 -3.15
CA PHE A 109 -6.18 -2.27 -1.86
C PHE A 109 -5.41 -3.59 -2.02
N VAL A 110 -4.26 -3.66 -1.35
CA VAL A 110 -3.38 -4.83 -1.30
C VAL A 110 -3.25 -5.29 0.14
N PHE A 111 -3.84 -6.44 0.47
CA PHE A 111 -3.74 -7.05 1.79
C PHE A 111 -2.42 -7.82 1.95
N ALA A 112 -1.61 -7.44 2.94
CA ALA A 112 -0.31 -8.03 3.22
C ALA A 112 -0.40 -9.32 4.07
N ALA A 113 -1.03 -10.37 3.53
CA ALA A 113 -1.19 -11.66 4.21
C ALA A 113 0.15 -12.30 4.63
N HIS A 114 1.24 -12.01 3.92
CA HIS A 114 2.58 -12.47 4.28
C HIS A 114 3.11 -11.94 5.63
N LEU A 115 2.55 -10.84 6.15
CA LEU A 115 2.94 -10.30 7.46
C LEU A 115 2.12 -10.90 8.60
N ASN A 116 0.89 -11.31 8.30
CA ASN A 116 -0.01 -11.88 9.29
C ASN A 116 -0.79 -13.03 8.66
N GLY A 117 -0.45 -14.26 9.03
CA GLY A 117 -1.02 -15.49 8.48
C GLY A 117 -2.37 -15.88 9.07
N ASP A 118 -3.07 -14.96 9.73
CA ASP A 118 -4.38 -15.21 10.36
C ASP A 118 -5.49 -15.28 9.29
N PRO A 119 -6.10 -16.46 9.05
CA PRO A 119 -7.17 -16.61 8.07
C PRO A 119 -8.46 -15.87 8.47
N GLU A 120 -8.74 -15.70 9.76
CA GLU A 120 -9.93 -14.98 10.23
C GLU A 120 -9.83 -13.50 9.89
N LEU A 121 -8.69 -12.89 10.20
CA LEU A 121 -8.41 -11.51 9.82
C LEU A 121 -8.46 -11.30 8.29
N LEU A 122 -7.90 -12.22 7.50
CA LEU A 122 -7.98 -12.15 6.05
C LEU A 122 -9.45 -12.11 5.59
N ARG A 123 -10.30 -13.01 6.12
CA ARG A 123 -11.72 -13.04 5.75
C ARG A 123 -12.44 -11.76 6.15
N GLU A 124 -12.17 -11.25 7.36
CA GLU A 124 -12.73 -9.98 7.84
C GLU A 124 -12.36 -8.82 6.91
N VAL A 125 -11.07 -8.63 6.64
CA VAL A 125 -10.57 -7.55 5.80
C VAL A 125 -11.11 -7.63 4.36
N VAL A 126 -11.17 -8.84 3.80
CA VAL A 126 -11.72 -9.05 2.45
C VAL A 126 -13.22 -8.77 2.41
N SER A 127 -13.99 -9.14 3.45
CA SER A 127 -15.42 -8.80 3.55
C SER A 127 -15.60 -7.29 3.60
N THR A 128 -14.89 -6.62 4.50
CA THR A 128 -14.92 -5.16 4.64
C THR A 128 -14.59 -4.46 3.32
N TRP A 129 -13.57 -4.93 2.59
CA TRP A 129 -13.22 -4.36 1.29
C TRP A 129 -14.35 -4.50 0.27
N ARG A 130 -14.93 -5.69 0.13
CA ARG A 130 -16.02 -5.96 -0.83
C ARG A 130 -17.29 -5.18 -0.54
N GLU A 131 -17.57 -4.91 0.73
CA GLU A 131 -18.71 -4.10 1.15
C GLU A 131 -18.55 -2.61 0.82
N ASN A 132 -17.31 -2.12 0.70
CA ASN A 132 -17.00 -0.69 0.57
C ASN A 132 -16.39 -0.31 -0.79
N SER A 133 -16.08 -1.29 -1.65
CA SER A 133 -15.44 -1.07 -2.94
C SER A 133 -15.96 -2.04 -4.00
N ALA A 134 -16.14 -1.53 -5.22
CA ALA A 134 -16.47 -2.35 -6.39
C ALA A 134 -15.22 -2.98 -7.05
N ARG A 135 -14.01 -2.64 -6.59
CA ARG A 135 -12.75 -3.17 -7.13
C ARG A 135 -12.40 -4.51 -6.49
N ASP A 136 -11.67 -5.34 -7.21
CA ASP A 136 -11.10 -6.56 -6.64
C ASP A 136 -10.02 -6.25 -5.59
N VAL A 137 -9.89 -7.15 -4.61
CA VAL A 137 -8.82 -7.12 -3.62
C VAL A 137 -7.60 -7.88 -4.14
N ILE A 138 -6.41 -7.34 -3.91
CA ILE A 138 -5.15 -8.04 -4.16
C ILE A 138 -4.63 -8.59 -2.83
N VAL A 139 -4.17 -9.85 -2.81
CA VAL A 139 -3.59 -10.48 -1.62
C VAL A 139 -2.12 -10.79 -1.86
N ALA A 140 -1.23 -10.15 -1.08
CA ALA A 140 0.21 -10.38 -1.14
C ALA A 140 0.61 -11.55 -0.23
N VAL A 141 0.94 -12.68 -0.83
CA VAL A 141 1.28 -13.95 -0.17
C VAL A 141 2.77 -14.30 -0.32
N GLN A 142 3.28 -15.14 0.59
CA GLN A 142 4.55 -15.85 0.37
C GLN A 142 4.25 -17.16 -0.35
N ALA A 143 4.98 -17.43 -1.43
CA ALA A 143 4.87 -18.68 -2.17
C ALA A 143 6.26 -19.29 -2.35
N ILE A 144 6.39 -20.58 -2.06
CA ILE A 144 7.56 -21.39 -2.38
C ILE A 144 7.09 -22.41 -3.42
N VAL A 145 7.63 -22.31 -4.63
CA VAL A 145 7.25 -23.17 -5.75
C VAL A 145 8.45 -24.06 -6.10
N ALA A 146 8.24 -25.37 -6.10
CA ALA A 146 9.25 -26.36 -6.47
C ALA A 146 8.61 -27.42 -7.39
N PRO A 147 9.40 -28.12 -8.24
CA PRO A 147 8.88 -29.19 -9.08
C PRO A 147 8.23 -30.32 -8.27
N ASP A 148 8.80 -30.62 -7.11
CA ASP A 148 8.31 -31.63 -6.17
C ASP A 148 8.14 -31.02 -4.77
N ALA A 149 7.18 -31.54 -4.01
CA ALA A 149 7.04 -31.18 -2.59
C ALA A 149 8.26 -31.71 -1.82
N GLY A 150 9.20 -30.81 -1.49
CA GLY A 150 10.33 -31.16 -0.62
C GLY A 150 9.84 -31.68 0.75
N PRO A 151 10.72 -32.30 1.56
CA PRO A 151 10.36 -32.99 2.79
C PRO A 151 9.75 -32.11 3.91
N GLY A 152 9.55 -30.81 3.68
CA GLY A 152 8.86 -29.88 4.59
C GLY A 152 7.40 -29.58 4.27
N GLY A 153 6.85 -30.13 3.16
CA GLY A 153 5.45 -29.95 2.79
C GLY A 153 4.56 -31.08 3.32
N SER A 154 4.33 -31.15 4.64
CA SER A 154 3.32 -32.07 5.20
C SER A 154 2.06 -31.31 5.60
N PRO A 155 0.91 -31.52 4.93
CA PRO A 155 -0.39 -31.17 5.45
C PRO A 155 -0.86 -32.29 6.40
N GLY A 156 -1.14 -31.95 7.67
CA GLY A 156 -1.88 -32.81 8.59
C GLY A 156 -1.03 -33.59 9.60
N ALA A 157 -0.69 -32.95 10.72
CA ALA A 157 -0.43 -33.66 11.97
C ALA A 157 -1.78 -34.02 12.61
N GLU A 158 -2.51 -34.98 12.03
CA GLU A 158 -3.61 -35.64 12.74
C GLU A 158 -3.04 -36.67 13.71
N GLY A 159 -3.41 -36.51 14.98
CA GLY A 159 -3.04 -37.40 16.06
C GLY A 159 -3.48 -38.83 15.77
N ARG A 160 -2.51 -39.74 15.72
CA ARG A 160 -2.77 -41.15 16.00
C ARG A 160 -2.48 -41.41 17.46
N SER A 161 -3.54 -41.46 18.26
CA SER A 161 -3.53 -42.30 19.44
C SER A 161 -3.42 -43.76 18.96
N VAL A 162 -2.38 -44.45 19.40
CA VAL A 162 -2.36 -45.91 19.38
C VAL A 162 -2.17 -46.31 20.82
N GLY A 163 -3.26 -46.74 21.43
CA GLY A 163 -3.20 -47.50 22.66
C GLY A 163 -2.50 -48.82 22.43
N ARG A 164 -1.63 -49.19 23.36
CA ARG A 164 -1.66 -50.46 24.08
C ARG A 164 -0.99 -50.26 25.43
#